data_AF-Q20AS6-F1
#
_entry.id   AF-Q20AS6-F1
#
_cell.length_a   1.000
_cell.length_b   1.000
_cell.length_c   1.000
_cell.angle_alpha   90.00
_cell.angle_beta   90.00
_cell.angle_gamma   90.00
#
_symmetry.space_group_name_H-M   'P 1'
#
loop_
_entity.id
_entity.type
_entity.pdbx_description
1 polymer ?
#
loop_
_entity_poly.entity_id
_entity_poly.type
_entity_poly.pdbx_seq_one_letter_code
_entity_poly.pdbx_strand_id
1 'polypeptide(L)'
;QNKRGGRIVLQQIAAPSMQEWGTGLEALQAALDLEKQVNQSLLELHGTASGNNDPHLTKLLEDEYLEEQVDSIKKIGDMITKLKRAGPAGLG
;
A
#
# COMPACT_ATOMS: atom_id res chain seq x y z
N GLN A 1 -9.70 9.98 12.94
CA GLN A 1 -10.56 11.19 12.88
C GLN A 1 -11.42 11.37 14.15
N ASN A 2 -12.31 10.43 14.52
CA ASN A 2 -13.21 10.58 15.69
C ASN A 2 -12.50 10.90 17.03
N LYS A 3 -11.40 10.21 17.37
CA LYS A 3 -10.62 10.48 18.60
C LYS A 3 -10.01 11.89 18.65
N ARG A 4 -9.86 12.54 17.50
CA ARG A 4 -9.25 13.87 17.35
C ARG A 4 -10.30 14.96 17.10
N GLY A 5 -11.59 14.65 17.31
CA GLY A 5 -12.70 15.59 17.14
C GLY A 5 -13.04 15.92 15.68
N GLY A 6 -12.41 15.25 14.72
CA GLY A 6 -12.66 15.50 13.32
C GLY A 6 -13.86 14.71 12.77
N ARG A 7 -14.37 15.16 11.62
CA ARG A 7 -15.58 14.63 10.99
C ARG A 7 -15.24 13.71 9.82
N ILE A 8 -15.79 12.49 9.83
CA ILE A 8 -15.68 11.56 8.70
C ILE A 8 -16.63 12.00 7.58
N VAL A 9 -16.09 12.13 6.37
CA VAL A 9 -16.85 12.34 5.14
C VAL A 9 -16.50 11.20 4.20
N LEU A 10 -17.48 10.33 3.92
CA LEU A 10 -17.30 9.16 3.07
C LEU A 10 -17.41 9.57 1.60
N GLN A 11 -16.59 8.94 0.75
CA GLN A 11 -16.60 9.09 -0.69
C GLN A 11 -16.95 7.76 -1.35
N GLN A 12 -17.31 7.80 -2.64
CA GLN A 12 -17.52 6.59 -3.42
C GLN A 12 -16.21 5.83 -3.57
N ILE A 13 -16.27 4.51 -3.39
CA ILE A 13 -15.16 3.61 -3.70
C ILE A 13 -15.27 3.28 -5.19
N ALA A 14 -14.27 3.70 -5.97
CA ALA A 14 -14.23 3.40 -7.39
C ALA A 14 -14.12 1.88 -7.62
N ALA A 15 -14.75 1.39 -8.69
CA ALA A 15 -14.53 0.02 -9.13
C ALA A 15 -13.03 -0.18 -9.46
N PRO A 16 -12.48 -1.38 -9.24
CA PRO A 16 -11.11 -1.69 -9.66
C PRO A 16 -10.91 -1.39 -11.15
N SER A 17 -9.76 -0.83 -11.49
CA SER A 17 -9.40 -0.53 -12.89
C SER A 17 -9.23 -1.79 -13.75
N MET A 18 -9.01 -2.95 -13.11
CA MET A 18 -8.83 -4.24 -13.73
C MET A 18 -9.75 -5.27 -13.07
N GLN A 19 -10.49 -6.02 -13.88
CA GLN A 19 -11.40 -7.08 -13.41
C GLN A 19 -10.81 -8.49 -13.60
N GLU A 20 -9.82 -8.62 -14.49
CA GLU A 20 -9.10 -9.87 -14.76
C GLU A 20 -7.60 -9.62 -14.65
N TRP A 21 -6.91 -10.38 -13.80
CA TRP A 21 -5.49 -10.16 -13.48
C TRP A 21 -4.54 -11.03 -14.31
N GLY A 22 -5.06 -11.90 -15.17
CA GLY A 22 -4.26 -12.83 -15.97
C GLY A 22 -3.58 -13.90 -15.11
N THR A 23 -2.27 -13.81 -14.97
CA THR A 23 -1.42 -14.74 -14.21
C THR A 23 -1.15 -14.27 -12.78
N GLY A 24 -0.73 -15.19 -11.91
CA GLY A 24 -0.32 -14.82 -10.54
C GLY A 24 0.83 -13.80 -10.50
N LEU A 25 1.70 -13.79 -11.52
CA LEU A 25 2.78 -12.80 -11.64
C LEU A 25 2.24 -11.41 -11.94
N GLU A 26 1.30 -11.30 -12.87
CA GLU A 26 0.63 -10.04 -13.23
C GLU A 26 -0.20 -9.51 -12.05
N ALA A 27 -0.92 -10.39 -11.35
CA ALA A 27 -1.65 -10.03 -10.13
C ALA A 27 -0.73 -9.45 -9.04
N LEU A 28 0.43 -10.09 -8.79
CA LEU A 28 1.38 -9.58 -7.80
C LEU A 28 2.06 -8.28 -8.24
N GLN A 29 2.30 -8.09 -9.53
CA GLN A 29 2.85 -6.84 -10.05
C GLN A 29 1.85 -5.69 -9.85
N ALA A 30 0.56 -5.93 -10.12
CA ALA A 30 -0.48 -4.94 -9.85
C ALA A 30 -0.64 -4.65 -8.35
N ALA A 31 -0.56 -5.69 -7.49
CA ALA A 31 -0.56 -5.51 -6.05
C ALA A 31 0.63 -4.67 -5.57
N LEU A 32 1.83 -4.91 -6.09
CA LEU A 32 3.03 -4.12 -5.77
C LEU A 32 2.85 -2.64 -6.14
N ASP A 33 2.26 -2.37 -7.31
CA ASP A 33 2.05 -1.00 -7.78
C ASP A 33 0.97 -0.29 -6.95
N LEU A 34 -0.06 -1.02 -6.49
CA LEU A 34 -1.06 -0.48 -5.56
C LEU A 34 -0.43 -0.17 -4.20
N GLU A 35 0.36 -1.08 -3.63
CA GLU A 35 1.01 -0.87 -2.33
C GLU A 35 1.97 0.32 -2.33
N LYS A 36 2.70 0.52 -3.44
CA LYS A 36 3.55 1.70 -3.62
C LYS A 36 2.73 3.00 -3.68
N GLN A 37 1.58 2.99 -4.35
CA GLN A 37 0.68 4.16 -4.39
C GLN A 37 0.12 4.49 -3.01
N VAL A 38 -0.33 3.48 -2.25
CA VAL A 38 -0.81 3.66 -0.87
C VAL A 38 0.31 4.20 0.03
N ASN A 39 1.52 3.63 -0.07
CA ASN A 39 2.67 4.11 0.69
C ASN A 39 3.01 5.57 0.35
N GLN A 40 2.95 5.94 -0.93
CA GLN A 40 3.16 7.34 -1.35
C GLN A 40 2.11 8.28 -0.76
N SER A 41 0.82 7.89 -0.78
CA SER A 41 -0.24 8.68 -0.13
C SER A 41 -0.04 8.81 1.38
N LEU A 42 0.47 7.77 2.06
CA LEU A 42 0.79 7.82 3.48
C LEU A 42 1.97 8.77 3.77
N LEU A 43 3.00 8.77 2.93
CA LEU A 43 4.14 9.69 3.04
C LEU A 43 3.72 11.15 2.80
N GLU A 44 2.82 11.41 1.85
CA GLU A 44 2.26 12.75 1.61
C GLU A 44 1.40 13.23 2.80
N LEU A 45 0.61 12.33 3.39
CA LEU A 45 -0.15 12.63 4.60
C LEU A 45 0.78 12.89 5.79
N HIS A 46 1.86 12.12 5.94
CA HIS A 46 2.89 12.34 6.96
C HIS A 46 3.57 13.70 6.77
N GLY A 47 3.98 14.05 5.54
CA GLY A 47 4.55 15.36 5.23
C GLY A 47 3.60 16.51 5.55
N THR A 48 2.31 16.34 5.25
CA THR A 48 1.26 17.31 5.63
C THR A 48 1.11 17.43 7.14
N ALA A 49 1.09 16.32 7.88
CA ALA A 49 1.01 16.31 9.34
C ALA A 49 2.25 16.98 9.98
N SER A 50 3.44 16.68 9.48
CA SER A 50 4.70 17.28 9.91
C SER A 50 4.72 18.79 9.63
N GLY A 51 4.28 19.23 8.44
CA GLY A 51 4.20 20.65 8.10
C GLY A 51 3.21 21.43 8.97
N ASN A 52 2.21 20.76 9.53
CA ASN A 52 1.26 21.33 10.49
C ASN A 52 1.66 21.14 11.96
N ASN A 53 2.86 20.62 12.24
CA ASN A 53 3.35 20.30 13.58
C ASN A 53 2.37 19.40 14.37
N ASP A 54 1.84 18.34 13.76
CA ASP A 54 1.00 17.34 14.42
C ASP A 54 1.79 16.07 14.77
N PRO A 55 2.55 16.05 15.89
CA PRO A 55 3.40 14.93 16.27
C PRO A 55 2.60 13.66 16.59
N HIS A 56 1.34 13.80 16.98
CA HIS A 56 0.49 12.65 17.26
C HIS A 56 0.07 11.95 15.97
N LEU A 57 -0.22 12.70 14.90
CA LEU A 57 -0.58 12.10 13.62
C LEU A 57 0.65 11.51 12.92
N THR A 58 1.79 12.19 12.92
CA THR A 58 3.02 11.64 12.31
C THR A 58 3.42 10.32 12.98
N LYS A 59 3.41 10.29 14.33
CA LYS A 59 3.71 9.06 15.08
C LYS A 59 2.74 7.92 14.76
N LEU A 60 1.43 8.22 14.67
CA LEU A 60 0.44 7.21 14.29
C LEU A 60 0.74 6.61 12.91
N LEU A 61 1.14 7.44 11.94
CA LEU A 61 1.46 6.98 10.59
C LEU A 61 2.75 6.14 10.57
N GLU A 62 3.75 6.54 11.36
CA GLU A 62 5.00 5.80 11.51
C GLU A 62 4.78 4.42 12.15
N ASP A 63 4.12 4.39 13.31
CA ASP A 63 3.98 3.19 14.14
C ASP A 63 3.01 2.15 13.54
N GLU A 64 1.92 2.59 12.91
CA GLU A 64 0.82 1.68 12.53
C GLU A 64 0.70 1.42 11.02
N TYR A 65 1.40 2.18 10.18
CA TYR A 65 1.18 2.10 8.71
C TYR A 65 2.47 2.03 7.90
N LEU A 66 3.43 2.93 8.13
CA LEU A 66 4.61 3.03 7.25
C LEU A 66 5.54 1.82 7.37
N GLU A 67 5.71 1.25 8.57
CA GLU A 67 6.48 0.02 8.75
C GLU A 67 5.83 -1.17 8.02
N GLU A 68 4.51 -1.34 8.17
CA GLU A 68 3.75 -2.41 7.50
C GLU A 68 3.79 -2.29 5.97
N GLN A 69 3.77 -1.07 5.43
CA GLN A 69 3.90 -0.86 3.98
C GLN A 69 5.26 -1.29 3.45
N VAL A 70 6.35 -0.97 4.15
CA VAL A 70 7.70 -1.36 3.72
C VAL A 70 7.83 -2.88 3.70
N ASP A 71 7.34 -3.55 4.75
CA ASP A 71 7.35 -5.01 4.84
C ASP A 71 6.49 -5.67 3.76
N SER A 72 5.30 -5.13 3.50
CA SER A 72 4.38 -5.63 2.47
C SER A 72 4.96 -5.48 1.07
N ILE A 73 5.51 -4.32 0.75
CA ILE A 73 6.19 -4.06 -0.53
C ILE A 73 7.36 -5.02 -0.72
N LYS A 74 8.17 -5.24 0.33
CA LYS A 74 9.30 -6.18 0.29
C LYS A 74 8.83 -7.60 0.05
N LYS A 75 7.82 -8.06 0.79
CA LYS A 75 7.25 -9.40 0.67
C LYS A 75 6.71 -9.66 -0.73
N ILE A 76 5.99 -8.70 -1.31
CA ILE A 76 5.47 -8.83 -2.69
C ILE A 76 6.61 -8.86 -3.71
N GLY A 77 7.63 -8.00 -3.56
CA GLY A 77 8.82 -8.03 -4.41
C GLY A 77 9.56 -9.37 -4.38
N ASP A 78 9.65 -10.01 -3.21
CA ASP A 78 10.23 -11.34 -3.07
C ASP A 78 9.40 -12.41 -3.76
N MET A 79 8.07 -12.36 -3.64
CA MET A 79 7.17 -13.29 -4.32
C MET A 79 7.30 -13.18 -5.84
N ILE A 80 7.33 -11.94 -6.38
CA ILE A 80 7.55 -11.69 -7.82
C ILE A 80 8.89 -12.29 -8.27
N THR A 81 9.95 -12.08 -7.49
CA THR A 81 11.29 -12.60 -7.81
C THR A 81 11.30 -14.13 -7.82
N LYS A 82 10.65 -14.77 -6.84
CA LYS A 82 10.52 -16.24 -6.77
C LYS A 82 9.73 -16.79 -7.95
N LEU A 83 8.60 -16.17 -8.33
CA LEU A 83 7.80 -16.60 -9.47
C LEU A 83 8.53 -16.45 -10.80
N LYS A 84 9.21 -15.31 -11.02
CA LYS A 84 10.03 -15.10 -12.21
C LYS A 84 11.12 -16.17 -12.34
N ARG A 85 11.71 -16.59 -11.21
CA ARG A 85 12.73 -17.65 -11.18
C ARG A 85 12.16 -19.05 -11.41
N ALA A 86 10.96 -19.34 -10.92
CA ALA A 86 10.30 -20.64 -11.11
C ALA A 86 9.91 -20.90 -12.58
N GLY A 87 9.77 -19.83 -13.37
CA GLY A 87 9.42 -19.91 -14.79
C GLY A 87 7.95 -20.26 -15.03
N PRO A 88 7.49 -20.20 -16.29
CA PRO A 88 6.07 -20.35 -16.65
C PRO A 88 5.54 -21.80 -16.56
N ALA A 89 6.38 -22.77 -16.18
CA ALA A 89 6.07 -24.20 -16.27
C ALA A 89 5.13 -24.72 -15.16
N GLY A 90 4.63 -23.87 -14.25
CA GLY A 90 3.54 -24.23 -13.33
C GLY A 90 3.86 -25.32 -12.29
N LEU A 91 5.14 -25.66 -12.08
CA LEU A 91 5.60 -26.72 -11.17
C LEU A 91 6.39 -26.19 -9.95
N GLY A 92 6.40 -24.87 -9.76
CA GLY A 92 7.05 -24.21 -8.61
C GLY A 92 6.27 -24.35 -7.31
#